data_AF-K2DR37-F1
#
_entry.id   AF-K2DR37-F1
#
_cell.length_a   1.000
_cell.length_b   1.000
_cell.length_c   1.000
_cell.angle_alpha   90.00
_cell.angle_beta   90.00
_cell.angle_gamma   90.00
#
_symmetry.space_group_name_H-M   'P 1'
#
loop_
_entity.id
_entity.type
_entity.pdbx_description
1 polymer ?
#
loop_
_entity_poly.entity_id
_entity_poly.type
_entity_poly.pdbx_seq_one_letter_code
_entity_poly.pdbx_strand_id
1 'polypeptide(L)' 'MSAIIKNTSIPGPHDIQRKVLSNGITLLVRSNFNSSSVVVSGMLGAGSHFDPREKLGLAHFTSMSLMRGTKNADF' A
#
# COMPACT_ATOMS: atom_id res chain seq x y z
N MET A 1 17.77 9.24 -30.15
CA MET A 1 18.52 9.72 -28.97
C MET A 1 18.10 8.86 -27.79
N SER A 2 18.82 7.79 -27.49
CA SER A 2 18.46 6.84 -26.42
C SER A 2 18.89 7.43 -25.08
N ALA A 3 17.94 7.73 -24.19
CA ALA A 3 18.26 8.17 -22.84
C ALA A 3 18.89 7.00 -22.08
N ILE A 4 20.11 7.20 -21.58
CA ILE A 4 20.77 6.26 -20.68
C ILE A 4 19.91 6.15 -19.42
N ILE A 5 19.33 4.97 -19.17
CA ILE A 5 18.64 4.68 -17.91
C ILE A 5 19.72 4.60 -16.83
N LYS A 6 19.90 5.71 -16.09
CA LYS A 6 20.84 5.78 -14.98
C LYS A 6 20.25 4.93 -13.85
N ASN A 7 20.86 3.79 -13.58
CA ASN A 7 20.47 2.91 -12.48
C ASN A 7 20.88 3.57 -11.16
N THR A 8 19.99 4.39 -10.59
CA THR A 8 20.24 5.09 -9.33
C THR A 8 19.95 4.17 -8.15
N SER A 9 20.68 4.34 -7.04
CA SER A 9 20.43 3.60 -5.80
C SER A 9 19.07 3.93 -5.15
N ILE A 10 18.43 5.02 -5.59
CA ILE A 10 17.15 5.49 -5.09
C ILE A 10 16.04 5.03 -6.05
N PRO A 11 14.98 4.36 -5.56
CA PRO A 11 13.81 4.00 -6.35
C PRO A 11 13.11 5.21 -6.97
N GLY A 12 12.56 5.07 -8.17
CA GLY A 12 11.84 6.14 -8.86
C GLY A 12 11.00 5.68 -10.05
N PRO A 13 10.46 6.61 -10.85
CA PRO A 13 9.55 6.28 -11.96
C PRO A 13 10.17 5.41 -13.07
N HIS A 14 11.50 5.29 -13.09
CA HIS A 14 12.23 4.49 -14.07
C HIS A 14 12.33 3.01 -13.69
N ASP A 15 12.18 2.65 -12.41
CA ASP A 15 12.25 1.27 -11.90
C ASP A 15 11.01 0.84 -11.09
N ILE A 16 10.09 1.77 -10.81
CA ILE A 16 8.78 1.49 -10.21
C ILE A 16 7.71 1.49 -11.31
N GLN A 17 7.05 0.35 -11.47
CA GLN A 17 5.86 0.23 -12.31
C GLN A 17 4.64 0.77 -11.58
N ARG A 18 3.88 1.64 -12.25
CA ARG A 18 2.61 2.19 -11.75
C ARG A 18 1.44 1.66 -12.57
N LYS A 19 0.42 1.12 -11.90
CA LYS A 19 -0.83 0.69 -12.52
C LYS A 19 -2.03 1.17 -11.70
N VAL A 20 -3.01 1.79 -12.36
CA VAL A 20 -4.32 2.09 -11.76
C VAL A 20 -5.29 0.99 -12.18
N LEU A 21 -5.92 0.34 -11.21
CA LEU A 21 -6.94 -0.68 -11.44
C LEU A 21 -8.27 -0.04 -11.83
N SER A 22 -9.20 -0.82 -12.40
CA SER A 22 -10.52 -0.32 -12.82
C SER A 22 -11.36 0.23 -11.66
N ASN A 23 -11.09 -0.20 -10.42
CA ASN A 23 -11.72 0.30 -9.20
C ASN A 23 -10.99 1.49 -8.56
N GLY A 24 -9.97 2.06 -9.23
CA GLY A 24 -9.25 3.26 -8.78
C GLY A 24 -8.03 3.00 -7.86
N ILE A 25 -7.79 1.77 -7.42
CA ILE A 25 -6.59 1.46 -6.62
C ILE A 25 -5.33 1.69 -7.45
N THR A 26 -4.36 2.42 -6.89
CA THR A 26 -3.04 2.62 -7.50
C THR A 26 -2.03 1.63 -6.94
N LEU A 27 -1.46 0.80 -7.80
CA LEU A 27 -0.36 -0.11 -7.50
C LEU A 27 0.97 0.53 -7.89
N LEU A 28 1.94 0.44 -6.98
CA LEU A 28 3.35 0.77 -7.22
C LEU A 28 4.16 -0.50 -6.96
N VAL A 29 4.82 -1.02 -7.99
CA VAL A 29 5.52 -2.31 -7.94
C VAL A 29 6.95 -2.14 -8.41
N ARG A 30 7.90 -2.66 -7.63
CA ARG A 30 9.32 -2.70 -7.98
C ARG A 30 9.87 -4.08 -7.72
N SER A 31 10.51 -4.67 -8.71
CA SER A 31 11.20 -5.95 -8.56
C SER A 31 12.50 -5.77 -7.80
N ASN A 32 12.76 -6.65 -6.82
CA ASN A 32 14.01 -6.69 -6.07
C ASN A 32 14.51 -8.13 -5.96
N PHE A 33 15.33 -8.58 -6.91
CA PHE A 33 15.88 -9.93 -6.93
C PHE A 33 17.02 -10.16 -5.93
N ASN A 34 17.44 -9.11 -5.22
CA ASN A 34 18.42 -9.23 -4.12
C ASN A 34 17.77 -9.67 -2.80
N SER A 35 16.44 -9.86 -2.78
CA SER A 35 15.69 -10.31 -1.61
C SER A 35 14.80 -11.49 -1.97
N SER A 36 14.80 -12.52 -1.13
CA SER A 36 13.87 -13.66 -1.23
C SER A 36 12.49 -13.36 -0.61
N SER A 37 12.26 -12.13 -0.15
CA SER A 37 11.00 -11.71 0.49
C SER A 37 10.17 -10.83 -0.43
N VAL A 38 8.85 -10.92 -0.27
CA VAL A 38 7.89 -10.00 -0.89
C VAL A 38 7.26 -9.16 0.22
N VAL A 39 7.29 -7.84 0.06
CA VAL A 39 6.65 -6.90 0.98
C VAL A 39 5.52 -6.20 0.27
N VAL A 40 4.33 -6.25 0.88
CA VAL A 40 3.15 -5.52 0.42
C VAL A 40 2.78 -4.52 1.50
N SER A 41 2.68 -3.25 1.11
CA SER A 41 2.21 -2.18 1.98
C SER A 41 1.15 -1.38 1.24
N GLY A 42 0.21 -0.82 1.99
CA GLY A 42 -0.88 -0.03 1.45
C GLY A 42 -1.15 1.18 2.33
N MET A 43 -1.61 2.25 1.70
CA MET A 43 -2.13 3.43 2.38
C MET A 43 -3.58 3.60 1.97
N LEU A 44 -4.43 3.88 2.95
CA LEU A 44 -5.83 4.19 2.74
C LEU A 44 -6.06 5.65 3.12
N GLY A 45 -6.86 6.36 2.32
CA GLY A 45 -7.33 7.71 2.65
C GLY A 45 -8.39 7.66 3.76
N ALA A 46 -8.00 7.19 4.94
CA ALA A 46 -8.84 7.02 6.12
C ALA A 46 -8.02 7.29 7.38
N GLY A 47 -8.68 7.55 8.50
CA GLY A 47 -8.03 7.82 9.77
C GLY A 47 -8.94 8.60 10.71
N SER A 48 -8.48 8.81 11.95
CA SER A 48 -9.31 9.42 12.99
C SER A 48 -9.77 10.85 12.71
N HIS A 49 -9.14 11.53 11.75
CA HIS A 49 -9.65 12.82 11.25
C HIS A 49 -11.07 12.72 10.68
N PHE A 50 -11.45 11.55 10.16
CA PHE A 50 -12.77 11.27 9.61
C PHE A 50 -13.72 10.60 10.62
N ASP A 51 -13.29 10.42 11.89
CA ASP A 51 -14.17 9.86 12.92
C ASP A 51 -15.33 10.84 13.18
N PRO A 52 -16.59 10.39 13.16
CA PRO A 52 -17.70 11.23 13.57
C PRO A 52 -17.62 11.50 15.07
N ARG A 53 -18.18 12.64 15.51
CA ARG A 53 -18.04 13.12 16.90
C ARG A 53 -18.53 12.10 17.93
N GLU A 54 -19.57 11.35 17.59
CA GLU A 54 -20.18 10.34 18.43
C GLU A 54 -19.48 8.96 18.36
N LYS A 55 -18.42 8.81 17.54
CA LYS A 55 -17.62 7.57 17.42
C LYS A 55 -16.12 7.86 17.35
N LEU A 56 -15.61 8.71 18.23
CA LEU A 56 -14.17 8.96 18.32
C LEU A 56 -13.39 7.67 18.56
N GLY A 57 -12.29 7.50 17.81
CA GLY A 57 -11.47 6.29 17.86
C GLY A 57 -11.96 5.17 16.94
N LEU A 58 -13.02 5.39 16.15
CA LEU A 58 -13.56 4.40 15.23
C LEU A 58 -12.51 3.90 14.24
N ALA A 59 -11.78 4.79 13.56
CA ALA A 59 -10.75 4.39 12.61
C ALA A 59 -9.66 3.52 13.27
N HIS A 60 -9.22 3.88 14.47
CA HIS A 60 -8.24 3.09 15.22
C HIS A 60 -8.80 1.72 15.61
N PHE A 61 -10.00 1.69 16.21
CA PHE A 61 -10.68 0.45 16.57
C PHE A 61 -10.83 -0.47 15.34
N THR A 62 -11.32 0.06 14.21
CA THR A 62 -11.45 -0.69 12.96
C THR A 62 -10.12 -1.25 12.49
N SER A 63 -9.03 -0.46 12.53
CA SER A 63 -7.70 -0.94 12.12
C SER A 63 -7.22 -2.13 12.96
N MET A 64 -7.45 -2.10 14.27
CA MET A 64 -7.12 -3.21 15.17
C MET A 64 -7.99 -4.44 14.89
N SER A 65 -9.28 -4.24 14.57
CA SER A 65 -10.20 -5.33 14.22
C SER A 65 -9.83 -6.06 12.94
N LEU A 66 -9.14 -5.41 11.98
CA LEU A 66 -8.69 -6.09 10.74
C LEU A 66 -7.72 -7.24 11.01
N MET A 67 -7.07 -7.27 12.19
CA MET A 67 -6.16 -8.33 12.61
C MET A 67 -6.87 -9.48 13.36
N ARG A 68 -8.20 -9.47 13.43
CA ARG A 68 -9.01 -10.46 14.17
C ARG A 68 -9.73 -11.45 13.27
N GLY A 69 -9.05 -11.87 12.21
CA GLY A 69 -9.59 -12.79 11.21
C GLY A 69 -10.40 -12.10 10.13
N THR A 70 -10.73 -12.88 9.11
CA THR A 70 -11.52 -12.49 7.94
C THR A 70 -12.61 -13.53 7.69
N LYS A 71 -13.52 -13.25 6.76
CA LYS A 71 -14.55 -14.22 6.36
C LYS A 71 -13.98 -15.59 5.95
N ASN A 72 -12.75 -15.63 5.42
CA ASN A 72 -12.16 -16.84 4.83
C ASN A 72 -10.92 -17.34 5.57
N ALA A 73 -10.51 -16.71 6.68
CA ALA A 73 -9.34 -17.10 7.45
C ALA A 73 -9.50 -16.65 8.90
N ASP A 74 -9.33 -17.56 9.86
CA ASP A 74 -9.41 -17.26 11.29
C ASP A 74 -8.14 -16.53 11.79
N PHE A 75 -8.18 -16.03 13.02
CA PHE A 75 -7.08 -15.26 13.65
C PHE A 75 -5.96 -16.13 14.23
#